data_AF-A0A094PW26-F1
#
_entry.id   AF-A0A094PW26-F1
#
_cell.length_a   1.000
_cell.length_b   1.000
_cell.length_c   1.000
_cell.angle_alpha   90.00
_cell.angle_beta   90.00
_cell.angle_gamma   90.00
#
_symmetry.space_group_name_H-M   'P 1'
#
loop_
_entity.id
_entity.type
_entity.pdbx_description
1 polymer ?
#
loop_
_entity_poly.entity_id
_entity_poly.type
_entity_poly.pdbx_seq_one_letter_code
_entity_poly.pdbx_strand_id
1 'polypeptide(L)'
;KSPSLITALREQTTAAQHHPDAPVFHGIPVGTQTLTDLILARLTQADVPVHLSCPVSSIAPDGGGWTVTTPLGAIAADEIIFATPAHPTARLLESIAPETAGDLASVEYASAAMVSLAVSKKSLGVPLDASGFLVAQTDPLPTLTACSWASAKWAHLDDPEVAILRISAGKHGDTHALDLDDSSLVEALGVDLNTTMGITAPPIESRVTRWIDALPQYRPGHPARVAAWRAGVSDEAPGIHLAGAAYDGLGLPACIRQGRQAAADIA
;
A
#
# COMPACT_ATOMS: atom_id res chain seq x y z
N LYS A 1 -12.14 -27.01 -9.49
CA LYS A 1 -13.37 -26.22 -9.16
C LYS A 1 -12.97 -25.19 -8.13
N SER A 2 -12.96 -23.91 -8.48
CA SER A 2 -12.63 -22.84 -7.53
C SER A 2 -13.70 -22.80 -6.44
N PRO A 3 -13.36 -22.80 -5.14
CA PRO A 3 -14.36 -22.68 -4.08
C PRO A 3 -15.12 -21.36 -4.25
N SER A 4 -16.43 -21.38 -4.03
CA SER A 4 -17.21 -20.14 -4.09
C SER A 4 -16.74 -19.20 -2.98
N LEU A 5 -16.77 -17.89 -3.26
CA LEU A 5 -16.37 -16.86 -2.30
C LEU A 5 -17.14 -16.98 -0.97
N ILE A 6 -18.40 -17.40 -1.04
CA ILE A 6 -19.26 -17.69 0.13
C ILE A 6 -18.73 -18.88 0.94
N THR A 7 -18.24 -19.93 0.28
CA THR A 7 -17.70 -21.12 0.97
C THR A 7 -16.41 -20.76 1.69
N ALA A 8 -15.49 -20.08 1.01
CA ALA A 8 -14.24 -19.61 1.62
C ALA A 8 -14.50 -18.64 2.78
N LEU A 9 -15.48 -17.74 2.64
CA LEU A 9 -15.87 -16.82 3.71
C LEU A 9 -16.42 -17.56 4.93
N ARG A 10 -17.27 -18.57 4.74
CA ARG A 10 -17.83 -19.41 5.82
C ARG A 10 -16.75 -20.20 6.54
N GLU A 11 -15.80 -20.76 5.80
CA GLU A 11 -14.66 -21.47 6.37
C GLU A 11 -13.79 -20.53 7.21
N GLN A 12 -13.49 -19.32 6.70
CA GLN A 12 -12.77 -18.30 7.46
C GLN A 12 -13.51 -17.83 8.72
N THR A 13 -14.82 -17.60 8.63
CA THR A 13 -15.61 -17.17 9.80
C THR A 13 -15.70 -18.26 10.85
N THR A 14 -15.77 -19.53 10.45
CA THR A 14 -15.82 -20.67 11.37
C THR A 14 -14.46 -20.92 12.04
N ALA A 15 -13.36 -20.70 11.33
CA ALA A 15 -12.00 -20.88 11.85
C ALA A 15 -11.54 -19.72 12.75
N ALA A 16 -12.11 -18.53 12.60
CA ALA A 16 -11.70 -17.36 13.36
C ALA A 16 -12.38 -17.32 14.73
N GLN A 17 -11.59 -17.47 15.80
CA GLN A 17 -12.00 -17.19 17.18
C GLN A 17 -12.26 -15.68 17.35
N HIS A 18 -13.42 -15.21 16.90
CA HIS A 18 -13.82 -13.81 17.07
C HIS A 18 -14.33 -13.59 18.49
N HIS A 19 -13.59 -12.80 19.27
CA HIS A 19 -14.18 -12.10 20.40
C HIS A 19 -14.97 -10.91 19.83
N PRO A 20 -16.30 -10.85 20.02
CA PRO A 20 -17.14 -9.82 19.40
C PRO A 20 -16.72 -8.39 19.78
N ASP A 21 -16.07 -8.23 20.94
CA ASP A 21 -15.61 -6.93 21.45
C ASP A 21 -14.12 -6.65 21.18
N ALA A 22 -13.38 -7.57 20.55
CA ALA A 22 -11.98 -7.33 20.23
C ALA A 22 -11.85 -6.40 19.01
N PRO A 23 -10.90 -5.45 19.04
CA PRO A 23 -10.69 -4.55 17.91
C PRO A 23 -10.22 -5.33 16.67
N VAL A 24 -10.87 -5.10 15.53
CA VAL A 24 -10.52 -5.71 14.24
C VAL A 24 -9.19 -5.16 13.68
N PHE A 25 -8.81 -3.95 14.09
CA PHE A 25 -7.57 -3.28 13.68
C PHE A 25 -6.79 -2.77 14.88
N HIS A 26 -5.48 -2.94 14.83
CA HIS A 26 -4.55 -2.33 15.79
C HIS A 26 -3.82 -1.16 15.13
N GLY A 27 -3.71 -0.05 15.86
CA GLY A 27 -2.91 1.11 15.48
C GLY A 27 -1.77 1.33 16.47
N ILE A 28 -0.76 2.08 16.06
CA ILE A 28 0.30 2.58 16.94
C ILE A 28 -0.06 4.03 17.29
N PRO A 29 -0.36 4.38 18.55
CA PRO A 29 -0.84 5.72 18.91
C PRO A 29 0.11 6.87 18.51
N VAL A 30 1.41 6.59 18.47
CA VAL A 30 2.45 7.55 18.05
C VAL A 30 2.69 7.55 16.54
N GLY A 31 1.90 6.78 15.77
CA GLY A 31 1.96 6.67 14.32
C GLY A 31 2.62 5.39 13.82
N THR A 32 2.14 4.87 12.69
CA THR A 32 2.66 3.63 12.09
C THR A 32 4.12 3.77 11.62
N GLN A 33 4.60 4.99 11.36
CA GLN A 33 5.99 5.26 11.00
C GLN A 33 6.99 4.80 12.07
N THR A 34 6.58 4.74 13.34
CA THR A 34 7.41 4.19 14.42
C THR A 34 7.91 2.78 14.11
N LEU A 35 7.15 1.96 13.36
CA LEU A 35 7.60 0.63 12.95
C LEU A 35 8.85 0.72 12.07
N THR A 36 8.85 1.58 11.04
CA THR A 36 9.98 1.72 10.11
C THR A 36 11.17 2.39 10.78
N ASP A 37 10.93 3.37 11.65
CA ASP A 37 11.99 4.05 12.39
C ASP A 37 12.74 3.08 13.32
N LEU A 38 11.99 2.23 14.02
CA LEU A 38 12.57 1.20 14.88
C LEU A 38 13.32 0.13 14.10
N ILE A 39 12.84 -0.27 12.92
CA ILE A 39 13.56 -1.21 12.05
C ILE A 39 14.90 -0.59 11.62
N LEU A 40 14.90 0.65 11.14
CA LEU A 40 16.12 1.34 10.74
C LEU A 40 17.12 1.43 11.89
N ALA A 41 16.65 1.84 13.09
CA ALA A 41 17.51 1.90 14.27
C ALA A 41 18.12 0.54 14.63
N ARG A 42 17.37 -0.56 14.51
CA ARG A 42 17.88 -1.92 14.76
C ARG A 42 18.88 -2.38 13.71
N LEU A 43 18.68 -2.06 12.44
CA LEU A 43 19.63 -2.35 11.36
C LEU A 43 20.95 -1.60 11.59
N THR A 44 20.88 -0.31 11.95
CA THR A 44 22.06 0.49 12.30
C THR A 44 22.79 -0.07 13.53
N GLN A 45 22.07 -0.48 14.57
CA GLN A 45 22.68 -1.11 15.76
C GLN A 45 23.35 -2.45 15.47
N ALA A 46 22.93 -3.14 14.41
CA ALA A 46 23.50 -4.40 13.95
C ALA A 46 24.55 -4.22 12.85
N ASP A 47 25.00 -2.98 12.59
CA ASP A 47 25.96 -2.61 11.55
C ASP A 47 25.56 -3.08 10.13
N VAL A 48 24.25 -3.23 9.88
CA VAL A 48 23.74 -3.55 8.54
C VAL A 48 23.79 -2.29 7.68
N PRO A 49 24.50 -2.29 6.53
CA PRO A 49 24.56 -1.11 5.65
C PRO A 49 23.17 -0.77 5.08
N VAL A 50 22.73 0.47 5.30
CA VAL A 50 21.49 1.00 4.73
C VAL A 50 21.81 2.23 3.89
N HIS A 51 21.56 2.16 2.60
CA HIS A 51 21.81 3.24 1.66
C HIS A 51 20.48 3.88 1.21
N LEU A 52 20.17 5.04 1.76
CA LEU A 52 19.03 5.86 1.33
C LEU A 52 19.40 6.67 0.09
N SER A 53 18.40 7.03 -0.72
CA SER A 53 18.59 7.78 -1.97
C SER A 53 19.59 7.11 -2.93
N CYS A 54 19.65 5.77 -2.89
CA CYS A 54 20.59 4.95 -3.64
C CYS A 54 19.83 3.98 -4.55
N PRO A 55 19.21 4.45 -5.65
CA PRO A 55 18.48 3.57 -6.55
C PRO A 55 19.43 2.60 -7.25
N VAL A 56 19.06 1.33 -7.31
CA VAL A 56 19.74 0.33 -8.16
C VAL A 56 19.42 0.65 -9.62
N SER A 57 20.45 0.73 -10.46
CA SER A 57 20.30 1.03 -11.90
C SER A 57 20.39 -0.21 -12.78
N SER A 58 21.16 -1.23 -12.39
CA SER A 58 21.26 -2.49 -13.12
C SER A 58 21.77 -3.62 -12.23
N ILE A 59 21.51 -4.85 -12.68
CA ILE A 59 22.01 -6.09 -12.07
C ILE A 59 22.59 -6.95 -13.19
N ALA A 60 23.76 -7.53 -12.93
CA ALA A 60 24.44 -8.39 -13.89
C ALA A 60 25.05 -9.60 -13.17
N PRO A 61 25.13 -10.78 -13.82
CA PRO A 61 25.79 -11.95 -13.24
C PRO A 61 27.29 -11.71 -13.10
N ASP A 62 27.88 -12.21 -12.02
CA ASP A 62 29.32 -12.15 -11.77
C ASP A 62 29.84 -13.43 -11.08
N GLY A 63 30.55 -14.28 -11.82
CA GLY A 63 31.36 -15.39 -11.28
C GLY A 63 30.65 -16.48 -10.46
N GLY A 64 29.34 -16.39 -10.25
CA GLY A 64 28.55 -17.25 -9.37
C GLY A 64 27.52 -16.51 -8.53
N GLY A 65 27.60 -15.17 -8.47
CA GLY A 65 26.60 -14.30 -7.86
C GLY A 65 26.24 -13.13 -8.80
N TRP A 66 26.09 -11.95 -8.22
CA TRP A 66 25.55 -10.78 -8.87
C TRP A 66 26.35 -9.52 -8.56
N THR A 67 26.44 -8.63 -9.53
CA THR A 67 26.87 -7.24 -9.33
C THR A 67 25.66 -6.32 -9.43
N VAL A 68 25.41 -5.57 -8.37
CA VAL A 68 24.38 -4.53 -8.26
C VAL A 68 25.00 -3.17 -8.48
N THR A 69 24.57 -2.45 -9.52
CA THR A 69 25.09 -1.11 -9.83
C THR A 69 24.26 -0.05 -9.14
N THR A 70 24.95 0.84 -8.42
CA THR A 70 24.34 1.96 -7.68
C THR A 70 25.15 3.25 -7.86
N PRO A 71 24.63 4.43 -7.46
CA PRO A 71 25.41 5.67 -7.41
C PRO A 71 26.66 5.62 -6.53
N LEU A 72 26.74 4.67 -5.58
CA LEU A 72 27.90 4.48 -4.71
C LEU A 72 28.95 3.54 -5.32
N GLY A 73 28.65 2.93 -6.47
CA GLY A 73 29.49 1.95 -7.15
C GLY A 73 28.81 0.58 -7.29
N ALA A 74 29.61 -0.40 -7.70
CA ALA A 74 29.21 -1.79 -7.83
C ALA A 74 29.27 -2.51 -6.47
N ILE A 75 28.20 -3.23 -6.14
CA ILE A 75 28.08 -4.04 -4.93
C ILE A 75 27.96 -5.49 -5.36
N ALA A 76 28.87 -6.35 -4.90
CA ALA A 76 28.76 -7.80 -5.10
C ALA A 76 27.73 -8.39 -4.14
N ALA A 77 26.92 -9.33 -4.61
CA ALA A 77 25.92 -10.04 -3.83
C ALA A 77 25.79 -11.48 -4.32
N ASP A 78 25.74 -12.46 -3.42
CA ASP A 78 25.43 -13.84 -3.79
C ASP A 78 23.94 -14.02 -4.08
N GLU A 79 23.10 -13.30 -3.33
CA GLU A 79 21.64 -13.42 -3.33
C GLU A 79 21.00 -12.02 -3.31
N ILE A 80 19.87 -11.83 -4.01
CA ILE A 80 19.16 -10.55 -4.12
C ILE A 80 17.67 -10.74 -3.80
N ILE A 81 17.14 -9.95 -2.86
CA ILE A 81 15.69 -9.83 -2.65
C ILE A 81 15.19 -8.53 -3.27
N PHE A 82 14.32 -8.64 -4.27
CA PHE A 82 13.54 -7.50 -4.76
C PHE A 82 12.32 -7.28 -3.87
N ALA A 83 12.41 -6.24 -3.03
CA ALA A 83 11.30 -5.69 -2.24
C ALA A 83 10.62 -4.47 -2.90
N THR A 84 10.96 -4.17 -4.15
CA THR A 84 10.44 -3.04 -4.93
C THR A 84 9.05 -3.32 -5.51
N PRO A 85 8.30 -2.29 -5.97
CA PRO A 85 7.10 -2.50 -6.78
C PRO A 85 7.42 -3.27 -8.08
N ALA A 86 6.39 -3.85 -8.70
CA ALA A 86 6.54 -4.72 -9.86
C ALA A 86 7.24 -4.04 -11.04
N HIS A 87 6.95 -2.75 -11.30
CA HIS A 87 7.51 -2.02 -12.45
C HIS A 87 9.02 -1.78 -12.33
N PRO A 88 9.56 -1.23 -11.22
CA PRO A 88 11.00 -1.22 -11.01
C PRO A 88 11.67 -2.59 -11.03
N THR A 89 11.03 -3.62 -10.45
CA THR A 89 11.55 -4.99 -10.51
C THR A 89 11.63 -5.49 -11.95
N ALA A 90 10.58 -5.30 -12.73
CA ALA A 90 10.54 -5.71 -14.14
C ALA A 90 11.70 -5.09 -14.93
N ARG A 91 11.93 -3.77 -14.76
CA ARG A 91 13.06 -3.09 -15.43
C ARG A 91 14.42 -3.66 -15.05
N LEU A 92 14.61 -4.03 -13.78
CA LEU A 92 15.86 -4.62 -13.31
C LEU A 92 16.03 -6.08 -13.76
N LEU A 93 14.94 -6.76 -14.08
CA LEU A 93 14.93 -8.12 -14.61
C LEU A 93 15.08 -8.18 -16.14
N GLU A 94 14.86 -7.09 -16.88
CA GLU A 94 14.86 -7.09 -18.36
C GLU A 94 16.07 -7.78 -18.99
N SER A 95 17.27 -7.62 -18.42
CA SER A 95 18.50 -8.20 -18.96
C SER A 95 18.84 -9.60 -18.45
N ILE A 96 18.14 -10.10 -17.42
CA ILE A 96 18.50 -11.35 -16.72
C ILE A 96 17.36 -12.38 -16.66
N ALA A 97 16.10 -11.93 -16.73
CA ALA A 97 14.90 -12.77 -16.79
C ALA A 97 13.82 -12.09 -17.66
N PRO A 98 14.08 -11.92 -18.98
CA PRO A 98 13.26 -11.09 -19.86
C PRO A 98 11.81 -11.56 -20.00
N GLU A 99 11.55 -12.88 -20.00
CA GLU A 99 10.19 -13.40 -20.11
C GLU A 99 9.37 -13.02 -18.87
N THR A 100 9.95 -13.22 -17.69
CA THR A 100 9.34 -12.84 -16.41
C THR A 100 9.19 -11.32 -16.29
N ALA A 101 10.19 -10.55 -16.71
CA ALA A 101 10.15 -9.09 -16.72
C ALA A 101 8.96 -8.55 -17.53
N GLY A 102 8.73 -9.12 -18.72
CA GLY A 102 7.62 -8.73 -19.60
C GLY A 102 6.25 -8.91 -18.94
N ASP A 103 6.00 -10.06 -18.31
CA ASP A 103 4.71 -10.27 -17.63
C ASP A 103 4.59 -9.42 -16.36
N LEU A 104 5.67 -9.26 -15.59
CA LEU A 104 5.68 -8.44 -14.37
C LEU A 104 5.44 -6.94 -14.67
N ALA A 105 5.93 -6.43 -15.80
CA ALA A 105 5.68 -5.07 -16.26
C ALA A 105 4.19 -4.79 -16.55
N SER A 106 3.39 -5.82 -16.83
CA SER A 106 1.95 -5.68 -17.10
C SER A 106 1.10 -5.57 -15.82
N VAL A 107 1.70 -5.64 -14.62
CA VAL A 107 0.96 -5.44 -13.37
C VAL A 107 0.43 -4.02 -13.35
N GLU A 108 -0.88 -3.88 -13.35
CA GLU A 108 -1.51 -2.56 -13.24
C GLU A 108 -1.47 -2.06 -11.81
N TYR A 109 -1.33 -0.75 -11.67
CA TYR A 109 -1.44 -0.07 -10.39
C TYR A 109 -2.61 0.91 -10.42
N ALA A 110 -3.20 1.12 -9.25
CA ALA A 110 -4.10 2.24 -9.01
C ALA A 110 -3.35 3.34 -8.28
N SER A 111 -3.70 4.56 -8.64
CA SER A 111 -3.26 5.77 -7.97
C SER A 111 -4.41 6.35 -7.16
N ALA A 112 -4.12 7.02 -6.04
CA ALA A 112 -5.13 7.64 -5.19
C ALA A 112 -4.59 8.89 -4.49
N ALA A 113 -5.46 9.88 -4.30
CA ALA A 113 -5.23 11.00 -3.42
C ALA A 113 -5.81 10.67 -2.05
N MET A 114 -5.01 10.87 -1.00
CA MET A 114 -5.45 10.79 0.39
C MET A 114 -5.46 12.19 0.97
N VAL A 115 -6.62 12.64 1.45
CA VAL A 115 -6.81 13.96 2.03
C VAL A 115 -7.23 13.80 3.49
N SER A 116 -6.41 14.31 4.40
CA SER A 116 -6.76 14.42 5.81
C SER A 116 -7.29 15.82 6.07
N LEU A 117 -8.49 15.93 6.64
CA LEU A 117 -9.12 17.20 6.99
C LEU A 117 -9.38 17.26 8.49
N ALA A 118 -8.99 18.36 9.12
CA ALA A 118 -9.47 18.75 10.44
C ALA A 118 -10.70 19.64 10.27
N VAL A 119 -11.83 19.24 10.84
CA VAL A 119 -13.09 19.99 10.77
C VAL A 119 -13.63 20.24 12.18
N SER A 120 -14.39 21.30 12.38
CA SER A 120 -15.05 21.52 13.66
C SER A 120 -16.14 20.49 13.87
N LYS A 121 -16.21 19.85 15.04
CA LYS A 121 -17.33 18.97 15.39
C LYS A 121 -18.68 19.71 15.36
N LYS A 122 -18.69 21.04 15.55
CA LYS A 122 -19.89 21.88 15.47
C LYS A 122 -20.43 22.04 14.04
N SER A 123 -19.61 21.78 13.02
CA SER A 123 -20.03 21.85 11.61
C SER A 123 -20.46 20.50 11.04
N LEU A 124 -20.44 19.43 11.84
CA LEU A 124 -20.87 18.11 11.39
C LEU A 124 -22.41 18.04 11.39
N GLY A 125 -23.00 17.69 10.25
CA GLY A 125 -24.43 17.42 10.12
C GLY A 125 -24.85 16.02 10.56
N VAL A 126 -23.88 15.14 10.84
CA VAL A 126 -24.10 13.75 11.26
C VAL A 126 -23.24 13.41 12.49
N PRO A 127 -23.72 12.52 13.39
CA PRO A 127 -22.88 12.01 14.48
C PRO A 127 -21.73 11.13 13.93
N LEU A 128 -20.59 11.13 14.63
CA LEU A 128 -19.47 10.25 14.31
C LEU A 128 -19.53 8.94 15.12
N ASP A 129 -20.55 8.13 14.86
CA ASP A 129 -20.85 6.88 15.59
C ASP A 129 -20.44 5.61 14.80
N ALA A 130 -19.67 5.77 13.73
CA ALA A 130 -19.16 4.69 12.89
C ALA A 130 -17.70 4.92 12.50
N SER A 131 -17.09 3.96 11.79
CA SER A 131 -15.73 4.13 11.26
C SER A 131 -15.64 5.05 10.04
N GLY A 132 -16.78 5.42 9.45
CA GLY A 132 -16.87 6.14 8.18
C GLY A 132 -17.72 5.40 7.14
N PHE A 133 -17.58 5.77 5.87
CA PHE A 133 -18.36 5.22 4.77
C PHE A 133 -17.54 5.07 3.47
N LEU A 134 -18.07 4.26 2.56
CA LEU A 134 -17.58 4.07 1.19
C LEU A 134 -18.63 4.61 0.22
N VAL A 135 -18.19 5.13 -0.92
CA VAL A 135 -19.07 5.61 -1.98
C VAL A 135 -19.17 4.56 -3.08
N ALA A 136 -20.40 4.20 -3.46
CA ALA A 136 -20.59 3.23 -4.53
C ALA A 136 -20.16 3.84 -5.86
N GLN A 137 -19.66 3.02 -6.79
CA GLN A 137 -19.25 3.52 -8.11
C GLN A 137 -20.40 4.14 -8.91
N THR A 138 -21.63 3.77 -8.58
CA THR A 138 -22.86 4.28 -9.21
C THR A 138 -23.37 5.56 -8.57
N ASP A 139 -22.84 5.97 -7.42
CA ASP A 139 -23.25 7.21 -6.78
C ASP A 139 -22.72 8.40 -7.58
N PRO A 140 -23.50 9.50 -7.68
CA PRO A 140 -23.13 10.67 -8.48
C PRO A 140 -22.10 11.58 -7.79
N LEU A 141 -21.40 11.10 -6.76
CA LEU A 141 -20.36 11.90 -6.09
C LEU A 141 -19.12 12.02 -6.99
N PRO A 142 -18.70 13.24 -7.33
CA PRO A 142 -17.68 13.47 -8.34
C PRO A 142 -16.26 13.13 -7.90
N THR A 143 -15.91 13.18 -6.60
CA THR A 143 -14.49 13.13 -6.17
C THR A 143 -14.24 12.12 -5.06
N LEU A 144 -15.09 12.09 -4.04
CA LEU A 144 -14.95 11.27 -2.83
C LEU A 144 -15.26 9.80 -3.11
N THR A 145 -14.31 8.90 -2.84
CA THR A 145 -14.50 7.45 -2.98
C THR A 145 -14.67 6.73 -1.63
N ALA A 146 -14.13 7.31 -0.56
CA ALA A 146 -14.31 6.84 0.81
C ALA A 146 -14.02 7.96 1.81
N CYS A 147 -14.68 7.95 2.96
CA CYS A 147 -14.39 8.83 4.08
C CYS A 147 -14.30 8.00 5.35
N SER A 148 -13.10 7.88 5.93
CA SER A 148 -12.89 7.30 7.25
C SER A 148 -12.92 8.39 8.31
N TRP A 149 -13.66 8.17 9.39
CA TRP A 149 -13.74 9.09 10.52
C TRP A 149 -12.64 8.73 11.52
N ALA A 150 -11.45 9.31 11.35
CA ALA A 150 -10.26 8.91 12.10
C ALA A 150 -10.43 9.13 13.61
N SER A 151 -11.05 10.25 14.01
CA SER A 151 -11.34 10.54 15.42
C SER A 151 -12.34 9.56 16.07
N ALA A 152 -13.26 8.97 15.29
CA ALA A 152 -14.17 7.94 15.80
C ALA A 152 -13.49 6.57 15.90
N LYS A 153 -12.55 6.29 14.99
CA LYS A 153 -11.85 4.99 14.91
C LYS A 153 -10.70 4.89 15.92
N TRP A 154 -10.04 5.99 16.24
CA TRP A 154 -8.79 6.00 16.99
C TRP A 154 -8.88 6.96 18.17
N ALA A 155 -9.01 6.41 19.39
CA ALA A 155 -9.21 7.20 20.61
C ALA A 155 -8.12 8.26 20.87
N HIS A 156 -6.89 8.04 20.40
CA HIS A 156 -5.79 9.01 20.54
C HIS A 156 -5.89 10.20 19.56
N LEU A 157 -6.85 10.17 18.62
CA LEU A 157 -7.17 11.27 17.71
C LEU A 157 -8.52 11.92 18.03
N ASP A 158 -9.18 11.49 19.12
CA ASP A 158 -10.43 12.10 19.56
C ASP A 158 -10.14 13.40 20.31
N ASP A 159 -10.67 14.49 19.78
CA ASP A 159 -10.58 15.83 20.34
C ASP A 159 -11.99 16.38 20.58
N PRO A 160 -12.28 17.12 21.68
CA PRO A 160 -13.62 17.60 21.98
C PRO A 160 -14.20 18.57 20.95
N GLU A 161 -13.37 19.33 20.22
CA GLU A 161 -13.82 20.38 19.30
C GLU A 161 -13.54 20.06 17.82
N VAL A 162 -12.54 19.21 17.55
CA VAL A 162 -12.07 18.88 16.20
C VAL A 162 -12.32 17.42 15.87
N ALA A 163 -12.76 17.17 14.64
CA ALA A 163 -12.81 15.84 14.05
C ALA A 163 -11.80 15.73 12.90
N ILE A 164 -11.07 14.62 12.86
CA ILE A 164 -10.18 14.27 11.76
C ILE A 164 -10.90 13.30 10.81
N LEU A 165 -11.06 13.74 9.56
CA LEU A 165 -11.58 12.93 8.46
C LEU A 165 -10.43 12.54 7.54
N ARG A 166 -10.39 11.28 7.10
CA ARG A 166 -9.44 10.78 6.10
C ARG A 166 -10.21 10.35 4.87
N ILE A 167 -10.00 11.05 3.77
CA ILE A 167 -10.82 10.96 2.57
C ILE A 167 -9.96 10.43 1.43
N SER A 168 -10.44 9.41 0.72
CA SER A 168 -9.84 8.92 -0.51
C SER A 168 -10.52 9.58 -1.70
N ALA A 169 -9.71 9.99 -2.68
CA ALA A 169 -10.17 10.50 -3.97
C ALA A 169 -9.39 9.79 -5.09
N GLY A 170 -10.07 9.52 -6.20
CA GLY A 170 -9.55 8.68 -7.28
C GLY A 170 -9.68 7.17 -7.02
N LYS A 171 -9.53 6.39 -8.08
CA LYS A 171 -9.63 4.92 -8.10
C LYS A 171 -8.90 4.37 -9.33
N HIS A 172 -8.79 3.04 -9.42
CA HIS A 172 -8.24 2.42 -10.62
C HIS A 172 -9.01 2.86 -11.88
N GLY A 173 -8.31 3.42 -12.87
CA GLY A 173 -8.90 3.96 -14.10
C GLY A 173 -9.50 5.37 -14.00
N ASP A 174 -9.41 6.03 -12.84
CA ASP A 174 -9.91 7.38 -12.63
C ASP A 174 -8.90 8.19 -11.80
N THR A 175 -8.19 9.07 -12.49
CA THR A 175 -7.09 9.88 -11.96
C THR A 175 -7.46 11.36 -11.83
N HIS A 176 -8.71 11.77 -12.05
CA HIS A 176 -9.08 13.18 -12.12
C HIS A 176 -8.70 13.95 -10.85
N ALA A 177 -8.90 13.34 -9.68
CA ALA A 177 -8.52 13.92 -8.39
C ALA A 177 -7.00 14.15 -8.21
N LEU A 178 -6.17 13.44 -8.98
CA LEU A 178 -4.71 13.58 -8.93
C LEU A 178 -4.22 14.79 -9.72
N ASP A 179 -4.96 15.17 -10.75
CA ASP A 179 -4.65 16.29 -11.65
C ASP A 179 -4.99 17.66 -11.03
N LEU A 180 -5.87 17.68 -10.03
CA LEU A 180 -6.19 18.87 -9.27
C LEU A 180 -5.01 19.26 -8.36
N ASP A 181 -4.75 20.57 -8.23
CA ASP A 181 -3.92 21.07 -7.15
C ASP A 181 -4.59 20.84 -5.78
N ASP A 182 -3.81 20.99 -4.70
CA ASP A 182 -4.28 20.67 -3.35
C ASP A 182 -5.51 21.50 -2.93
N SER A 183 -5.55 22.78 -3.28
CA SER A 183 -6.66 23.67 -2.88
C SER A 183 -7.94 23.32 -3.64
N SER A 184 -7.83 23.10 -4.96
CA SER A 184 -8.94 22.68 -5.80
C SER A 184 -9.49 21.31 -5.39
N LEU A 185 -8.62 20.37 -5.00
CA LEU A 185 -9.03 19.05 -4.52
C LEU A 185 -9.79 19.15 -3.18
N VAL A 186 -9.31 19.97 -2.24
CA VAL A 186 -9.97 20.19 -0.95
C VAL A 186 -11.33 20.86 -1.15
N GLU A 187 -11.44 21.83 -2.06
CA GLU A 187 -12.71 22.48 -2.40
C GLU A 187 -13.71 21.47 -3.00
N ALA A 188 -13.28 20.66 -3.97
CA ALA A 188 -14.12 19.62 -4.57
C ALA A 188 -14.62 18.60 -3.52
N LEU A 189 -13.74 18.17 -2.62
CA LEU A 189 -14.12 17.29 -1.51
C LEU A 189 -15.07 17.98 -0.51
N GLY A 190 -14.98 19.29 -0.34
CA GLY A 190 -15.92 20.06 0.47
C GLY A 190 -17.37 19.96 -0.05
N VAL A 191 -17.56 19.97 -1.37
CA VAL A 191 -18.88 19.77 -2.00
C VAL A 191 -19.44 18.38 -1.68
N ASP A 192 -18.60 17.34 -1.76
CA ASP A 192 -18.99 15.97 -1.48
C ASP A 192 -19.27 15.75 0.01
N LEU A 193 -18.50 16.38 0.90
CA LEU A 193 -18.70 16.34 2.34
C LEU A 193 -19.95 17.10 2.79
N ASN A 194 -20.30 18.18 2.12
CA ASN A 194 -21.59 18.84 2.37
C ASN A 194 -22.74 17.88 2.04
N THR A 195 -22.66 17.22 0.88
CA THR A 195 -23.69 16.26 0.44
C THR A 195 -23.80 15.05 1.37
N THR A 196 -22.68 14.52 1.84
CA THR A 196 -22.63 13.26 2.61
C THR A 196 -22.72 13.45 4.12
N MET A 197 -22.17 14.54 4.65
CA MET A 197 -22.01 14.77 6.09
C MET A 197 -22.58 16.12 6.56
N GLY A 198 -23.15 16.93 5.66
CA GLY A 198 -23.72 18.25 5.99
C GLY A 198 -22.68 19.30 6.38
N ILE A 199 -21.40 19.08 6.05
CA ILE A 199 -20.30 19.98 6.44
C ILE A 199 -20.29 21.19 5.49
N THR A 200 -20.58 22.38 6.03
CA THR A 200 -20.60 23.64 5.26
C THR A 200 -19.45 24.58 5.59
N ALA A 201 -18.81 24.40 6.76
CA ALA A 201 -17.65 25.18 7.14
C ALA A 201 -16.39 24.65 6.42
N PRO A 202 -15.44 25.54 6.05
CA PRO A 202 -14.15 25.10 5.52
C PRO A 202 -13.38 24.30 6.59
N PRO A 203 -12.48 23.39 6.17
CA PRO A 203 -11.60 22.70 7.11
C PRO A 203 -10.69 23.70 7.85
N ILE A 204 -10.41 23.40 9.11
CA ILE A 204 -9.44 24.11 9.94
C ILE A 204 -8.03 23.91 9.37
N GLU A 205 -7.75 22.67 8.95
CA GLU A 205 -6.49 22.30 8.33
C GLU A 205 -6.70 21.14 7.34
N SER A 206 -5.87 21.09 6.31
CA SER A 206 -5.90 20.05 5.30
C SER A 206 -4.49 19.56 4.97
N ARG A 207 -4.35 18.25 4.77
CA ARG A 207 -3.12 17.63 4.24
C ARG A 207 -3.47 16.70 3.10
N VAL A 208 -2.95 17.00 1.91
CA VAL A 208 -3.09 16.17 0.72
C VAL A 208 -1.84 15.30 0.55
N THR A 209 -2.01 14.05 0.16
CA THR A 209 -0.91 13.14 -0.19
C THR A 209 -1.34 12.30 -1.39
N ARG A 210 -0.59 12.39 -2.50
CA ARG A 210 -0.84 11.60 -3.71
C ARG A 210 0.02 10.34 -3.70
N TRP A 211 -0.64 9.21 -3.87
CA TRP A 211 -0.03 7.89 -3.99
C TRP A 211 -0.12 7.46 -5.45
N ILE A 212 0.91 7.79 -6.22
CA ILE A 212 1.00 7.43 -7.64
C ILE A 212 1.51 6.00 -7.75
N ASP A 213 0.80 5.19 -8.54
CA ASP A 213 1.08 3.78 -8.81
C ASP A 213 1.43 2.97 -7.56
N ALA A 214 0.64 3.16 -6.49
CA ALA A 214 0.94 2.63 -5.17
C ALA A 214 0.17 1.34 -4.85
N LEU A 215 -0.95 1.09 -5.53
CA LEU A 215 -1.87 -0.01 -5.21
C LEU A 215 -1.90 -1.04 -6.35
N PRO A 216 -1.13 -2.15 -6.27
CA PRO A 216 -1.13 -3.16 -7.31
C PRO A 216 -2.51 -3.81 -7.45
N GLN A 217 -2.93 -4.07 -8.69
CA GLN A 217 -4.24 -4.64 -9.02
C GLN A 217 -4.13 -6.13 -9.30
N TYR A 218 -4.72 -6.94 -8.42
CA TYR A 218 -4.74 -8.38 -8.56
C TYR A 218 -5.89 -8.82 -9.48
N ARG A 219 -5.58 -9.05 -10.75
CA ARG A 219 -6.54 -9.56 -11.74
C ARG A 219 -6.82 -11.06 -11.54
N PRO A 220 -7.93 -11.60 -12.09
CA PRO A 220 -8.18 -13.04 -12.07
C PRO A 220 -6.96 -13.84 -12.57
N GLY A 221 -6.59 -14.89 -11.83
CA GLY A 221 -5.39 -15.68 -12.12
C GLY A 221 -4.11 -15.17 -11.46
N HIS A 222 -4.14 -14.07 -10.70
CA HIS A 222 -2.95 -13.49 -10.07
C HIS A 222 -2.09 -14.49 -9.26
N PRO A 223 -2.64 -15.40 -8.43
CA PRO A 223 -1.81 -16.39 -7.73
C PRO A 223 -0.99 -17.30 -8.66
N ALA A 224 -1.56 -17.69 -9.81
CA ALA A 224 -0.85 -18.50 -10.80
C ALA A 224 0.24 -17.68 -11.50
N ARG A 225 0.00 -16.39 -11.75
CA ARG A 225 1.00 -15.46 -12.29
C ARG A 225 2.17 -15.29 -11.32
N VAL A 226 1.89 -15.08 -10.02
CA VAL A 226 2.92 -14.98 -8.98
C VAL A 226 3.78 -16.24 -8.92
N ALA A 227 3.16 -17.42 -8.98
CA ALA A 227 3.91 -18.68 -9.02
C ALA A 227 4.78 -18.79 -10.28
N ALA A 228 4.26 -18.38 -11.45
CA ALA A 228 5.02 -18.37 -12.69
C ALA A 228 6.19 -17.38 -12.66
N TRP A 229 6.03 -16.19 -12.07
CA TRP A 229 7.13 -15.22 -11.93
C TRP A 229 8.24 -15.74 -11.04
N ARG A 230 7.91 -16.37 -9.91
CA ARG A 230 8.92 -16.95 -9.02
C ARG A 230 9.66 -18.11 -9.69
N ALA A 231 8.94 -18.96 -10.42
CA ALA A 231 9.56 -20.05 -11.17
C ALA A 231 10.47 -19.50 -12.28
N GLY A 232 9.98 -18.55 -13.08
CA GLY A 232 10.77 -17.93 -14.15
C GLY A 232 12.01 -17.22 -13.63
N VAL A 233 11.91 -16.42 -12.56
CA VAL A 233 13.09 -15.82 -11.92
C VAL A 233 14.04 -16.89 -11.38
N SER A 234 13.54 -17.94 -10.73
CA SER A 234 14.40 -19.01 -10.21
C SER A 234 15.14 -19.78 -11.32
N ASP A 235 14.53 -19.91 -12.49
CA ASP A 235 15.10 -20.62 -13.63
C ASP A 235 16.08 -19.74 -14.43
N GLU A 236 15.71 -18.47 -14.68
CA GLU A 236 16.48 -17.53 -15.50
C GLU A 236 17.59 -16.80 -14.71
N ALA A 237 17.34 -16.53 -13.43
CA ALA A 237 18.22 -15.76 -12.54
C ALA A 237 18.30 -16.37 -11.13
N PRO A 238 18.98 -17.53 -10.96
CA PRO A 238 19.14 -18.19 -9.67
C PRO A 238 19.74 -17.26 -8.61
N GLY A 239 19.20 -17.32 -7.40
CA GLY A 239 19.60 -16.45 -6.29
C GLY A 239 18.89 -15.08 -6.25
N ILE A 240 17.85 -14.90 -7.08
CA ILE A 240 16.97 -13.73 -7.02
C ILE A 240 15.60 -14.12 -6.48
N HIS A 241 15.11 -13.34 -5.51
CA HIS A 241 13.85 -13.57 -4.82
C HIS A 241 12.90 -12.37 -4.95
N LEU A 242 11.60 -12.66 -5.01
CA LEU A 242 10.54 -11.65 -5.16
C LEU A 242 9.68 -11.56 -3.89
N ALA A 243 9.61 -10.38 -3.27
CA ALA A 243 8.78 -10.12 -2.10
C ALA A 243 8.13 -8.73 -2.14
N GLY A 244 6.93 -8.60 -1.57
CA GLY A 244 6.28 -7.30 -1.41
C GLY A 244 4.84 -7.25 -1.90
N ALA A 245 4.32 -6.04 -2.03
CA ALA A 245 2.88 -5.82 -2.22
C ALA A 245 2.35 -6.29 -3.58
N ALA A 246 3.21 -6.55 -4.58
CA ALA A 246 2.78 -6.98 -5.91
C ALA A 246 2.45 -8.48 -6.02
N TYR A 247 2.71 -9.26 -4.96
CA TYR A 247 2.64 -10.72 -5.00
C TYR A 247 1.54 -11.27 -4.06
N ASP A 248 1.88 -11.76 -2.86
CA ASP A 248 0.92 -12.50 -2.01
C ASP A 248 0.19 -11.62 -0.98
N GLY A 249 -0.15 -10.38 -1.37
CA GLY A 249 -0.97 -9.48 -0.56
C GLY A 249 -0.33 -8.12 -0.30
N LEU A 250 -1.18 -7.09 -0.40
CA LEU A 250 -0.80 -5.69 -0.24
C LEU A 250 -0.66 -5.24 1.23
N GLY A 251 -1.33 -5.92 2.16
CA GLY A 251 -1.42 -5.49 3.55
C GLY A 251 -0.10 -5.66 4.30
N LEU A 252 0.17 -4.80 5.29
CA LEU A 252 1.39 -4.86 6.11
C LEU A 252 1.72 -6.28 6.63
N PRO A 253 0.77 -7.07 7.18
CA PRO A 253 1.08 -8.43 7.63
C PRO A 253 1.51 -9.34 6.48
N ALA A 254 0.96 -9.18 5.28
CA ALA A 254 1.33 -9.97 4.12
C ALA A 254 2.75 -9.61 3.65
N CYS A 255 3.08 -8.31 3.54
CA CYS A 255 4.43 -7.88 3.19
C CYS A 255 5.48 -8.35 4.22
N ILE A 256 5.17 -8.30 5.52
CA ILE A 256 6.07 -8.81 6.58
C ILE A 256 6.29 -10.32 6.43
N ARG A 257 5.23 -11.11 6.19
CA ARG A 257 5.35 -12.56 5.98
C ARG A 257 6.20 -12.86 4.75
N GLN A 258 5.98 -12.17 3.64
CA GLN A 258 6.75 -12.36 2.41
C GLN A 258 8.23 -12.00 2.60
N GLY A 259 8.53 -10.89 3.27
CA GLY A 259 9.93 -10.52 3.56
C GLY A 259 10.63 -11.55 4.45
N ARG A 260 9.93 -12.10 5.46
CA ARG A 260 10.46 -13.18 6.30
C ARG A 260 10.68 -14.47 5.52
N GLN A 261 9.76 -14.81 4.62
CA GLN A 261 9.88 -16.00 3.78
C GLN A 261 11.08 -15.87 2.84
N ALA A 262 11.20 -14.75 2.12
CA ALA A 262 12.34 -14.50 1.24
C ALA A 262 13.69 -14.55 1.98
N ALA A 263 13.75 -14.04 3.21
CA ALA A 263 14.96 -14.15 4.03
C ALA A 263 15.27 -15.58 4.49
N ALA A 264 14.26 -16.45 4.63
CA ALA A 264 14.44 -17.86 4.98
C ALA A 264 14.79 -18.73 3.75
N ASP A 265 14.45 -18.26 2.55
CA ASP A 265 14.76 -18.93 1.28
C ASP A 265 16.21 -18.68 0.83
N ILE A 266 16.88 -17.66 1.38
CA ILE A 266 18.33 -17.48 1.28
C ILE A 266 19.01 -18.54 2.17
N ALA A 267 19.73 -19.48 1.54
CA ALA A 267 20.43 -20.59 2.21
C ALA A 267 21.93 -20.30 2.36
#